data_AF-A0A382JX68-F1
#
_entry.id   AF-A0A382JX68-F1
#
_cell.length_a   1.000
_cell.length_b   1.000
_cell.length_c   1.000
_cell.angle_alpha   90.00
_cell.angle_beta   90.00
_cell.angle_gamma   90.00
#
_symmetry.space_group_name_H-M   'P 1'
#
loop_
_entity.id
_entity.type
_entity.pdbx_description
1 polymer ?
#
loop_
_entity_poly.entity_id
_entity_poly.type
_entity_poly.pdbx_seq_one_letter_code
_entity_poly.pdbx_strand_id
1 'polypeptide(L)'
;MPGFENLFVIRALVAPCYLEPSFTSSKVTEAVSGETVEIIDLNGDWLFIKQDDGYESWINFFYGTIQKAPFLSDHMAVELSSIPFGTRLILKNNRYFTVNGAEYKFKDKSPVKLDEPPKPSNIIINARKLTGCTYRWGGKTSLGFDCSGFVQTIYLSAGILLPRDSWQQSNFFIDKKI
;
A
#
# COMPACT_ATOMS: atom_id res chain seq x y z
N MET A 1 -6.69 -29.83 2.49
CA MET A 1 -7.75 -29.11 3.24
C MET A 1 -8.42 -28.15 2.27
N PRO A 2 -9.75 -28.21 2.06
CA PRO A 2 -10.41 -27.37 1.07
C PRO A 2 -10.78 -25.99 1.65
N GLY A 3 -10.39 -24.92 0.94
CA GLY A 3 -11.20 -23.71 0.76
C GLY A 3 -11.15 -22.61 1.82
N PHE A 4 -9.95 -22.09 2.15
CA PHE A 4 -9.84 -20.93 3.01
C PHE A 4 -9.88 -19.62 2.20
N GLU A 5 -10.93 -18.83 2.40
CA GLU A 5 -11.04 -17.44 1.97
C GLU A 5 -10.11 -16.56 2.84
N ASN A 6 -8.80 -16.60 2.55
CA ASN A 6 -7.77 -15.98 3.40
C ASN A 6 -7.22 -14.65 2.88
N LEU A 7 -7.80 -14.08 1.82
CA LEU A 7 -7.32 -12.82 1.26
C LEU A 7 -8.32 -11.72 1.54
N PHE A 8 -7.82 -10.57 1.96
CA PHE A 8 -8.61 -9.36 2.11
C PHE A 8 -8.13 -8.33 1.09
N VAL A 9 -9.04 -7.88 0.24
CA VAL A 9 -8.75 -6.88 -0.79
C VAL A 9 -9.22 -5.52 -0.30
N ILE A 10 -8.29 -4.58 -0.16
CA ILE A 10 -8.56 -3.23 0.34
C ILE A 10 -9.31 -2.42 -0.72
N ARG A 11 -10.50 -1.92 -0.36
CA ARG A 11 -11.36 -1.16 -1.28
C ARG A 11 -11.44 0.33 -0.93
N ALA A 12 -11.28 0.66 0.34
CA ALA A 12 -11.13 2.05 0.76
C ALA A 12 -9.86 2.66 0.16
N LEU A 13 -9.83 3.99 0.01
CA LEU A 13 -8.63 4.70 -0.47
C LEU A 13 -7.42 4.44 0.45
N VAL A 14 -7.68 4.48 1.75
CA VAL A 14 -6.75 4.21 2.84
C VAL A 14 -7.51 3.47 3.93
N ALA A 15 -6.89 2.42 4.48
CA ALA A 15 -7.41 1.67 5.60
C ALA A 15 -6.40 1.72 6.76
N PRO A 16 -6.68 2.47 7.84
CA PRO A 16 -5.90 2.44 9.07
C PRO A 16 -5.80 1.02 9.66
N CYS A 17 -4.59 0.63 10.05
CA CYS A 17 -4.33 -0.60 10.75
C CYS A 17 -3.77 -0.32 12.15
N TYR A 18 -4.14 -1.14 13.12
CA TYR A 18 -4.02 -0.89 14.55
C TYR A 18 -3.25 -2.00 15.26
N LEU A 19 -2.66 -1.67 16.40
CA LEU A 19 -1.94 -2.64 17.23
C LEU A 19 -2.88 -3.68 17.86
N GLU A 20 -4.10 -3.27 18.18
CA GLU A 20 -5.15 -4.11 18.81
C GLU A 20 -6.46 -3.95 18.02
N PRO A 21 -7.43 -4.89 18.12
CA PRO A 21 -8.71 -4.82 17.42
C PRO A 21 -9.65 -3.77 18.04
N SER A 22 -9.23 -2.51 18.07
CA SER A 22 -9.97 -1.37 18.58
C SER A 22 -9.53 -0.07 17.92
N PHE A 23 -10.49 0.81 17.61
CA PHE A 23 -10.20 2.16 17.10
C PHE A 23 -9.51 3.06 18.12
N THR A 24 -9.55 2.72 19.40
CA THR A 24 -8.81 3.43 20.46
C THR A 24 -7.36 2.98 20.57
N SER A 25 -6.98 1.91 19.88
CA SER A 25 -5.61 1.43 19.84
C SER A 25 -4.73 2.34 18.98
N SER A 26 -3.42 2.26 19.19
CA SER A 26 -2.45 2.98 18.35
C SER A 26 -2.57 2.50 16.91
N LYS A 27 -2.73 3.46 15.99
CA LYS A 27 -2.54 3.20 14.55
C LYS A 27 -1.05 2.94 14.31
N VAL A 28 -0.73 1.86 13.61
CA VAL A 28 0.67 1.42 13.36
C VAL A 28 1.04 1.53 11.90
N THR A 29 0.09 1.33 10.99
CA THR A 29 0.30 1.42 9.54
C THR A 29 -1.01 1.67 8.81
N GLU A 30 -0.95 1.62 7.48
CA GLU A 30 -2.10 1.66 6.59
C GLU A 30 -1.99 0.61 5.50
N ALA A 31 -3.11 0.02 5.15
CA ALA A 31 -3.28 -0.69 3.89
C ALA A 31 -3.88 0.25 2.85
N VAL A 32 -3.45 0.11 1.59
CA VAL A 32 -3.78 1.06 0.52
C VAL A 32 -4.77 0.44 -0.46
N SER A 33 -5.64 1.24 -1.08
CA SER A 33 -6.59 0.76 -2.08
C SER A 33 -5.93 -0.11 -3.15
N GLY A 34 -6.54 -1.27 -3.40
CA GLY A 34 -6.05 -2.27 -4.35
C GLY A 34 -4.92 -3.16 -3.82
N GLU A 35 -4.47 -2.97 -2.59
CA GLU A 35 -3.63 -3.97 -1.92
C GLU A 35 -4.45 -5.23 -1.61
N THR A 36 -3.82 -6.40 -1.76
CA THR A 36 -4.35 -7.67 -1.24
C THR A 36 -3.47 -8.08 -0.08
N VAL A 37 -4.09 -8.33 1.07
CA VAL A 37 -3.41 -8.75 2.30
C VAL A 37 -3.88 -10.15 2.71
N GLU A 38 -3.04 -10.88 3.42
CA GLU A 38 -3.40 -12.19 3.99
C GLU A 38 -4.13 -11.98 5.33
N ILE A 39 -5.19 -12.73 5.56
CA ILE A 39 -5.91 -12.80 6.84
C ILE A 39 -5.27 -13.92 7.66
N ILE A 40 -4.74 -13.58 8.82
CA ILE A 40 -4.13 -14.50 9.78
C ILE A 40 -5.14 -14.93 10.85
N ASP A 41 -5.92 -13.98 11.38
CA ASP A 41 -6.87 -14.22 12.47
C ASP A 41 -8.06 -13.26 12.42
N LEU A 42 -9.10 -13.55 13.21
CA LEU A 42 -10.36 -12.82 13.26
C LEU A 42 -10.78 -12.53 14.71
N ASN A 43 -11.26 -11.31 14.97
CA ASN A 43 -11.88 -10.94 16.25
C ASN A 43 -13.10 -10.04 16.00
N GLY A 44 -14.27 -10.67 15.88
CA GLY A 44 -15.51 -9.99 15.48
C GLY A 44 -15.35 -9.32 14.12
N ASP A 45 -15.49 -8.00 14.09
CA ASP A 45 -15.37 -7.15 12.90
C ASP A 45 -13.90 -6.82 12.54
N TRP A 46 -12.93 -7.35 13.28
CA TRP A 46 -11.51 -7.11 13.08
C TRP A 46 -10.81 -8.30 12.45
N LEU A 47 -9.93 -8.01 11.51
CA LEU A 47 -9.08 -8.97 10.82
C LEU A 47 -7.63 -8.69 11.24
N PHE A 48 -6.92 -9.69 11.75
CA PHE A 48 -5.48 -9.62 11.90
C PHE A 48 -4.87 -10.00 10.55
N ILE A 49 -4.17 -9.06 9.92
CA ILE A 49 -3.71 -9.19 8.53
C ILE A 49 -2.19 -9.11 8.43
N LYS A 50 -1.65 -9.64 7.33
CA LYS A 50 -0.26 -9.47 6.90
C LYS A 50 -0.18 -8.79 5.54
N GLN A 51 0.57 -7.70 5.46
CA GLN A 51 0.80 -6.92 4.24
C GLN A 51 1.93 -7.50 3.39
N ASP A 52 2.12 -6.97 2.17
CA ASP A 52 3.16 -7.41 1.23
C ASP A 52 4.59 -7.23 1.78
N ASP A 53 4.80 -6.18 2.59
CA ASP A 53 6.03 -5.92 3.35
C ASP A 53 6.21 -6.84 4.58
N GLY A 54 5.27 -7.74 4.83
CA GLY A 54 5.26 -8.68 5.95
C GLY A 54 4.78 -8.08 7.28
N TYR A 55 4.34 -6.81 7.31
CA TYR A 55 3.85 -6.16 8.51
C TYR A 55 2.49 -6.73 8.94
N GLU A 56 2.35 -7.00 10.23
CA GLU A 56 1.15 -7.62 10.80
C GLU A 56 0.42 -6.64 11.72
N SER A 57 -0.90 -6.51 11.56
CA SER A 57 -1.71 -5.56 12.33
C SER A 57 -3.21 -5.84 12.18
N TRP A 58 -4.03 -5.19 13.01
CA TRP A 58 -5.49 -5.30 12.96
C TRP A 58 -6.12 -4.26 12.02
N ILE A 59 -7.02 -4.70 11.15
CA ILE A 59 -7.84 -3.85 10.28
C ILE A 59 -9.31 -4.17 10.50
N ASN A 60 -10.20 -3.20 10.32
CA ASN A 60 -11.64 -3.48 10.38
C ASN A 60 -12.18 -3.96 9.02
N PHE A 61 -13.10 -4.93 9.01
CA PHE A 61 -13.61 -5.59 7.80
C PHE A 61 -14.28 -4.63 6.80
N PHE A 62 -14.85 -3.50 7.23
CA PHE A 62 -15.57 -2.59 6.33
C PHE A 62 -14.64 -1.86 5.32
N TYR A 63 -13.32 -1.92 5.50
CA TYR A 63 -12.36 -1.27 4.59
C TYR A 63 -12.13 -2.02 3.27
N GLY A 64 -12.65 -3.23 3.14
CA GLY A 64 -12.36 -4.11 2.02
C GLY A 64 -13.35 -5.24 1.86
N THR A 65 -12.94 -6.27 1.14
CA THR A 65 -13.73 -7.50 0.96
C THR A 65 -12.85 -8.71 1.07
N ILE A 66 -13.32 -9.75 1.76
CA ILE A 66 -12.71 -11.07 1.73
C ILE A 66 -12.90 -11.68 0.34
N GLN A 67 -11.85 -12.29 -0.21
CA GLN A 67 -11.81 -12.86 -1.56
C GLN A 67 -11.05 -14.19 -1.57
N LYS A 68 -11.37 -15.06 -2.52
CA LYS A 68 -10.62 -16.32 -2.78
C LYS A 68 -9.36 -16.12 -3.61
N ALA A 69 -9.28 -15.02 -4.34
CA ALA A 69 -8.20 -14.71 -5.26
C ALA A 69 -7.75 -13.27 -5.04
N PRO A 70 -6.46 -12.97 -5.23
CA PRO A 70 -5.95 -11.63 -5.04
C PRO A 70 -6.48 -10.68 -6.12
N PHE A 71 -6.58 -9.40 -5.78
CA PHE A 71 -6.61 -8.37 -6.80
C PHE A 71 -5.21 -8.25 -7.39
N LEU A 72 -5.06 -8.64 -8.66
CA LEU A 72 -3.79 -8.66 -9.38
C LEU A 72 -3.37 -7.25 -9.81
N SER A 73 -3.23 -6.34 -8.86
CA SER A 73 -2.65 -5.03 -9.13
C SER A 73 -1.16 -5.17 -9.45
N ASP A 74 -0.77 -4.69 -10.61
CA ASP A 74 0.61 -4.70 -11.09
C ASP A 74 1.17 -3.28 -11.25
N HIS A 75 0.33 -2.26 -11.08
CA HIS A 75 0.72 -0.86 -11.18
C HIS A 75 0.40 -0.05 -9.93
N MET A 76 1.10 1.07 -9.77
CA MET A 76 0.87 2.02 -8.68
C MET A 76 0.76 3.45 -9.20
N ALA A 77 -0.24 4.18 -8.72
CA ALA A 77 -0.43 5.60 -9.02
C ALA A 77 0.73 6.43 -8.45
N VAL A 78 1.37 7.24 -9.31
CA VAL A 78 2.51 8.12 -8.95
C VAL A 78 2.29 9.59 -9.33
N GLU A 79 1.03 9.95 -9.61
CA GLU A 79 0.58 11.30 -9.92
C GLU A 79 -0.36 11.75 -8.80
N LEU A 80 -0.18 12.98 -8.31
CA LEU A 80 -1.12 13.59 -7.38
C LEU A 80 -2.37 14.00 -8.15
N SER A 81 -3.43 13.22 -7.99
CA SER A 81 -4.67 13.36 -8.75
C SER A 81 -5.88 13.08 -7.86
N SER A 82 -7.02 12.73 -8.47
CA SER A 82 -8.24 12.31 -7.78
C SER A 82 -8.10 11.03 -6.94
N ILE A 83 -7.03 10.26 -7.15
CA ILE A 83 -6.68 9.11 -6.29
C ILE A 83 -5.34 9.35 -5.58
N PRO A 84 -5.16 8.80 -4.36
CA PRO A 84 -3.90 8.95 -3.64
C PRO A 84 -2.71 8.34 -4.39
N PHE A 85 -1.57 9.02 -4.34
CA PHE A 85 -0.28 8.41 -4.65
C PHE A 85 -0.10 7.16 -3.80
N GLY A 86 0.26 6.03 -4.42
CA GLY A 86 0.36 4.73 -3.76
C GLY A 86 -0.81 3.79 -4.04
N THR A 87 -1.92 4.31 -4.59
CA THR A 87 -3.08 3.48 -4.99
C THR A 87 -2.64 2.40 -5.99
N ARG A 88 -3.02 1.15 -5.74
CA ARG A 88 -2.70 0.01 -6.59
C ARG A 88 -3.75 -0.16 -7.69
N LEU A 89 -3.29 -0.42 -8.90
CA LEU A 89 -4.08 -0.42 -10.12
C LEU A 89 -3.81 -1.69 -10.92
N ILE A 90 -4.80 -2.09 -11.71
CA ILE A 90 -4.65 -3.14 -12.72
C ILE A 90 -4.70 -2.51 -14.12
N LEU A 91 -3.79 -2.93 -15.00
CA LEU A 91 -3.82 -2.56 -16.41
C LEU A 91 -4.62 -3.59 -17.22
N LYS A 92 -5.71 -3.15 -17.88
CA LYS A 92 -6.50 -3.98 -18.80
C LYS A 92 -6.80 -3.22 -20.08
N ASN A 93 -6.55 -3.82 -21.24
CA ASN A 93 -6.81 -3.20 -22.54
C ASN A 93 -6.21 -1.78 -22.66
N ASN A 94 -4.98 -1.61 -22.17
CA ASN A 94 -4.25 -0.33 -22.13
C ASN A 94 -4.95 0.77 -21.29
N ARG A 95 -5.78 0.39 -20.31
CA ARG A 95 -6.46 1.29 -19.39
C ARG A 95 -6.27 0.84 -17.95
N TYR A 96 -6.16 1.81 -17.04
CA TYR A 96 -5.93 1.57 -15.62
C TYR A 96 -7.25 1.56 -14.85
N PHE A 97 -7.43 0.56 -14.01
CA PHE A 97 -8.60 0.42 -13.16
C PHE A 97 -8.20 0.29 -11.69
N THR A 98 -8.98 0.94 -10.83
CA THR A 98 -8.93 0.67 -9.39
C THR A 98 -9.60 -0.66 -9.07
N VAL A 99 -9.39 -1.13 -7.86
CA VAL A 99 -10.05 -2.31 -7.29
C VAL A 99 -11.58 -2.24 -7.29
N ASN A 100 -12.14 -1.03 -7.34
CA ASN A 100 -13.59 -0.79 -7.40
C ASN A 100 -14.11 -0.67 -8.85
N GLY A 101 -13.27 -0.95 -9.85
CA GLY A 101 -13.65 -0.96 -11.27
C GLY A 101 -13.69 0.42 -11.94
N ALA A 102 -13.38 1.50 -11.22
CA ALA A 102 -13.30 2.82 -11.82
C ALA A 102 -12.04 2.95 -12.70
N GLU A 103 -12.24 3.39 -13.96
CA GLU A 103 -11.19 3.72 -14.91
C GLU A 103 -10.53 5.06 -14.52
N TYR A 104 -9.20 5.10 -14.56
CA TYR A 104 -8.43 6.33 -14.35
C TYR A 104 -7.50 6.61 -15.53
N LYS A 105 -7.48 7.88 -15.94
CA LYS A 105 -6.59 8.40 -16.98
C LYS A 105 -5.57 9.32 -16.33
N PHE A 106 -4.30 9.08 -16.63
CA PHE A 106 -3.18 9.85 -16.12
C PHE A 106 -2.75 10.86 -17.18
N LYS A 107 -2.46 12.09 -16.77
CA LYS A 107 -2.15 13.18 -17.70
C LYS A 107 -0.66 13.23 -18.02
N ASP A 108 0.17 13.06 -16.99
CA ASP A 108 1.61 13.33 -17.11
C ASP A 108 2.43 12.05 -17.10
N LYS A 109 2.28 11.24 -16.05
CA LYS A 109 3.05 10.00 -15.89
C LYS A 109 2.13 8.83 -15.66
N SER A 110 2.26 7.83 -16.53
CA SER A 110 1.63 6.54 -16.32
C SER A 110 2.02 5.97 -14.94
N PRO A 111 1.10 5.23 -14.30
CA PRO A 111 1.40 4.39 -13.16
C PRO A 111 2.67 3.57 -13.39
N VAL A 112 3.46 3.40 -12.33
CA VAL A 112 4.66 2.57 -12.39
C VAL A 112 4.27 1.12 -12.23
N LYS A 113 4.89 0.24 -13.01
CA LYS A 113 4.73 -1.20 -12.86
C LYS A 113 5.63 -1.70 -11.72
N LEU A 114 5.08 -2.52 -10.82
CA LEU A 114 5.70 -2.85 -9.54
C LEU A 114 6.71 -4.00 -9.62
N ASP A 115 6.66 -4.80 -10.68
CA ASP A 115 7.58 -5.91 -10.94
C ASP A 115 8.74 -5.52 -11.88
N GLU A 116 8.82 -4.24 -12.27
CA GLU A 116 9.91 -3.74 -13.10
C GLU A 116 11.22 -3.66 -12.30
N PRO A 117 12.38 -3.85 -12.97
CA PRO A 117 13.68 -3.67 -12.33
C PRO A 117 13.80 -2.29 -11.68
N PRO A 118 14.49 -2.18 -10.53
CA PRO A 118 14.57 -0.93 -9.82
C PRO A 118 15.10 0.22 -10.67
N LYS A 119 14.45 1.38 -10.56
CA LYS A 119 14.82 2.62 -11.27
C LYS A 119 15.17 3.71 -10.26
N PRO A 120 16.42 3.78 -9.75
CA PRO A 120 16.80 4.74 -8.71
C PRO A 120 16.50 6.20 -9.08
N SER A 121 16.54 6.57 -10.36
CA SER A 121 16.17 7.91 -10.83
C SER A 121 14.71 8.29 -10.50
N ASN A 122 13.80 7.31 -10.38
CA ASN A 122 12.41 7.55 -10.03
C ASN A 122 12.23 7.93 -8.56
N ILE A 123 13.17 7.57 -7.66
CA ILE A 123 13.08 7.86 -6.22
C ILE A 123 12.99 9.37 -6.00
N ILE A 124 13.98 10.14 -6.48
CA ILE A 124 14.02 11.59 -6.30
C ILE A 124 12.90 12.29 -7.07
N ILE A 125 12.57 11.82 -8.28
CA ILE A 125 11.50 12.40 -9.10
C ILE A 125 10.15 12.28 -8.40
N ASN A 126 9.82 11.09 -7.88
CA ASN A 126 8.55 10.85 -7.22
C ASN A 126 8.50 11.48 -5.82
N ALA A 127 9.62 11.47 -5.07
CA ALA A 127 9.72 12.15 -3.78
C ALA A 127 9.39 13.64 -3.88
N ARG A 128 9.95 14.34 -4.88
CA ARG A 128 9.72 15.78 -5.09
C ARG A 128 8.25 16.12 -5.33
N LYS A 129 7.48 15.26 -5.99
CA LYS A 129 6.04 15.48 -6.24
C LYS A 129 5.24 15.55 -4.94
N LEU A 130 5.68 14.87 -3.90
CA LEU A 130 5.00 14.77 -2.61
C LEU A 130 5.39 15.88 -1.63
N THR A 131 6.20 16.85 -2.08
CA THR A 131 6.53 18.03 -1.28
C THR A 131 5.24 18.76 -0.92
N GLY A 132 5.03 19.03 0.38
CA GLY A 132 3.82 19.67 0.88
C GLY A 132 2.71 18.71 1.30
N CYS A 133 2.84 17.39 1.06
CA CYS A 133 1.97 16.41 1.70
C CYS A 133 2.16 16.47 3.23
N THR A 134 1.05 16.32 3.96
CA THR A 134 1.05 16.45 5.42
C THR A 134 1.71 15.25 6.10
N TYR A 135 2.33 15.52 7.26
CA TYR A 135 2.74 14.44 8.15
C TYR A 135 1.51 13.82 8.83
N ARG A 136 1.41 12.49 8.80
CA ARG A 136 0.38 11.73 9.49
C ARG A 136 0.96 10.42 9.98
N TRP A 137 1.00 10.25 11.31
CA TRP A 137 1.44 9.02 11.96
C TRP A 137 0.79 7.79 11.32
N GLY A 138 1.55 6.73 11.04
CA GLY A 138 1.08 5.50 10.37
C GLY A 138 0.80 5.64 8.87
N GLY A 139 0.96 6.83 8.28
CA GLY A 139 0.52 7.16 6.93
C GLY A 139 1.44 6.66 5.80
N LYS A 140 0.84 6.19 4.69
CA LYS A 140 1.56 5.60 3.53
C LYS A 140 1.18 6.17 2.15
N THR A 141 0.34 7.20 2.09
CA THR A 141 -0.15 7.76 0.81
C THR A 141 -0.11 9.27 0.78
N SER A 142 -0.40 9.89 -0.38
CA SER A 142 -0.49 11.35 -0.48
C SER A 142 -1.57 12.01 0.37
N LEU A 143 -2.47 11.24 1.01
CA LEU A 143 -3.38 11.75 2.05
C LEU A 143 -2.67 12.03 3.39
N GLY A 144 -1.40 11.63 3.51
CA GLY A 144 -0.52 11.94 4.61
C GLY A 144 0.43 10.78 4.87
N PHE A 145 1.69 11.11 5.12
CA PHE A 145 2.78 10.16 5.33
C PHE A 145 3.38 10.31 6.73
N ASP A 146 3.89 9.24 7.32
CA ASP A 146 4.92 9.38 8.34
C ASP A 146 6.33 9.22 7.75
N CYS A 147 7.36 9.21 8.61
CA CYS A 147 8.76 9.19 8.17
C CYS A 147 9.08 7.95 7.34
N SER A 148 8.79 6.75 7.85
CA SER A 148 9.13 5.50 7.19
C SER A 148 8.11 5.11 6.11
N GLY A 149 6.84 5.51 6.24
CA GLY A 149 5.81 5.32 5.22
C GLY A 149 6.08 6.14 3.96
N PHE A 150 6.64 7.37 4.09
CA PHE A 150 7.12 8.13 2.95
C PHE A 150 8.24 7.39 2.20
N VAL A 151 9.27 6.95 2.93
CA VAL A 151 10.41 6.23 2.35
C VAL A 151 9.95 4.93 1.69
N GLN A 152 9.10 4.16 2.36
CA GLN A 152 8.53 2.91 1.84
C GLN A 152 7.81 3.14 0.51
N THR A 153 6.88 4.10 0.45
CA THR A 153 6.08 4.35 -0.75
C THR A 153 6.91 4.89 -1.93
N ILE A 154 7.94 5.70 -1.66
CA ILE A 154 8.84 6.18 -2.72
C ILE A 154 9.72 5.06 -3.28
N TYR A 155 10.31 4.22 -2.43
CA TYR A 155 11.12 3.11 -2.89
C TYR A 155 10.29 2.06 -3.62
N LEU A 156 9.07 1.81 -3.17
CA LEU A 156 8.12 0.96 -3.86
C LEU A 156 7.78 1.51 -5.26
N SER A 157 7.67 2.84 -5.40
CA SER A 157 7.49 3.49 -6.71
C SER A 157 8.67 3.31 -7.67
N ALA A 158 9.81 2.88 -7.14
CA ALA A 158 11.02 2.55 -7.87
C ALA A 158 11.29 1.03 -7.90
N GLY A 159 10.31 0.18 -7.54
CA GLY A 159 10.42 -1.28 -7.60
C GLY A 159 11.13 -1.93 -6.40
N ILE A 160 11.32 -1.20 -5.29
CA ILE A 160 12.00 -1.69 -4.09
C ILE A 160 11.02 -1.73 -2.93
N LEU A 161 10.62 -2.94 -2.52
CA LEU A 161 9.79 -3.13 -1.34
C LEU A 161 10.65 -3.01 -0.07
N LEU A 162 10.27 -2.11 0.83
CA LEU A 162 10.95 -1.88 2.11
C LEU A 162 10.07 -2.31 3.29
N PRO A 163 10.69 -2.72 4.41
CA PRO A 163 9.98 -2.86 5.68
C PRO A 163 9.28 -1.56 6.10
N ARG A 164 8.27 -1.68 6.98
CA ARG A 164 7.43 -0.56 7.40
C ARG A 164 8.11 0.40 8.37
N ASP A 165 8.90 -0.11 9.30
CA ASP A 165 9.48 0.67 10.40
C ASP A 165 10.87 1.20 10.05
N SER A 166 11.17 2.42 10.49
CA SER A 166 12.44 3.11 10.15
C SER A 166 13.69 2.33 10.57
N TRP A 167 13.66 1.66 11.72
CA TRP A 167 14.80 0.87 12.20
C TRP A 167 15.01 -0.38 11.34
N GLN A 168 13.93 -1.02 10.87
CA GLN A 168 14.00 -2.15 9.94
C GLN A 168 14.51 -1.70 8.57
N GLN A 169 14.07 -0.52 8.10
CA GLN A 169 14.60 0.09 6.88
C GLN A 169 16.11 0.35 6.99
N SER A 170 16.58 0.88 8.12
CA SER A 170 18.02 1.08 8.36
C SER A 170 18.80 -0.23 8.23
N ASN A 171 18.34 -1.31 8.86
CA ASN A 171 18.98 -2.62 8.76
C ASN A 171 18.93 -3.17 7.32
N PHE A 172 17.79 -3.02 6.64
CA PHE A 172 17.62 -3.47 5.27
C PHE A 172 18.67 -2.87 4.32
N PHE A 173 18.93 -1.56 4.41
CA PHE A 173 19.93 -0.91 3.56
C PHE A 173 21.35 -1.39 3.84
N ILE A 174 21.68 -1.60 5.12
CA ILE A 174 22.99 -2.15 5.53
C ILE A 174 23.17 -3.57 4.97
N ASP A 175 22.18 -4.44 5.17
CA ASP A 175 22.26 -5.86 4.83
C ASP A 175 22.28 -6.09 3.31
N LYS A 176 21.48 -5.31 2.56
CA LYS A 176 21.35 -5.45 1.11
C LYS A 176 22.42 -4.70 0.32
N LYS A 177 23.21 -3.83 0.96
CA LYS A 177 24.19 -2.93 0.31
C LYS A 177 23.56 -2.07 -0.80
N ILE A 178 22.36 -1.54 -0.55
CA ILE A 178 21.61 -0.65 -1.46
C ILE A 178 21.71 0.79 -0.95
#